data_AF-A0A0D2IXF1-F1
#
_entry.id   AF-A0A0D2IXF1-F1
#
_cell.length_a   1.000
_cell.length_b   1.000
_cell.length_c   1.000
_cell.angle_alpha   90.00
_cell.angle_beta   90.00
_cell.angle_gamma   90.00
#
_symmetry.space_group_name_H-M   'P 1'
#
loop_
_entity.id
_entity.type
_entity.pdbx_description
1 polymer ?
#
loop_
_entity_poly.entity_id
_entity_poly.type
_entity_poly.pdbx_seq_one_letter_code
_entity_poly.pdbx_strand_id
1 'polypeptide(L)'
;MVVRSRDGSVLSYPVVETIHKDNICYVTEAPADVPAGVAAAARAAAEKAIACLEGAGIFGVEMFLLPDGSLLLNEVAPRPHNSGHYTQDGCVTSQFENHIRAVLGWPLGDPSLNCGASVMLNILGEAEGDEGVAIAHALMARAYATRGAKVHWYGKPGMRPARKAAAEVLEEFGIPLEISVVSAHRTPERMVEYARSAHTRGLKAIVAGAGGAAHLPGMVAAMTPLPVIGVPVKPAGAHLDGLDALLSIVQMPKGVPVATVAIGNAANAGLLAARIIAAGDPELQRRMVAYQEGMRDTVLAKAARLEEKGWRGYGKS
;
A
#
# COMPACT_ATOMS: atom_id res chain seq x y z
N MET A 1 2.08 11.14 17.17
CA MET A 1 2.49 12.06 16.08
C MET A 1 3.18 13.28 16.67
N VAL A 2 4.20 13.82 16.00
CA VAL A 2 4.94 15.01 16.45
C VAL A 2 5.15 15.96 15.27
N VAL A 3 4.87 17.24 15.44
CA VAL A 3 5.11 18.28 14.43
C VAL A 3 6.32 19.13 14.82
N ARG A 4 7.16 19.47 13.85
CA ARG A 4 8.30 20.39 13.99
C ARG A 4 8.18 21.53 12.99
N SER A 5 8.19 22.77 13.47
CA SER A 5 8.16 23.98 12.66
C SER A 5 9.57 24.38 12.18
N ARG A 6 9.65 25.30 11.20
CA ARG A 6 10.90 25.83 10.66
C ARG A 6 11.74 26.60 11.69
N ASP A 7 11.09 27.18 12.69
CA ASP A 7 11.74 27.87 13.81
C ASP A 7 12.27 26.91 14.89
N GLY A 8 12.09 25.59 14.70
CA GLY A 8 12.51 24.56 15.65
C GLY A 8 11.48 24.24 16.73
N SER A 9 10.32 24.92 16.76
CA SER A 9 9.24 24.59 17.70
C SER A 9 8.71 23.19 17.44
N VAL A 10 8.50 22.42 18.51
CA VAL A 10 8.00 21.03 18.44
C VAL A 10 6.73 20.90 19.28
N LEU A 11 5.72 20.23 18.74
CA LEU A 11 4.51 19.85 19.48
C LEU A 11 4.17 18.39 19.23
N SER A 12 3.80 17.65 20.27
CA SER A 12 3.26 16.29 20.15
C SER A 12 1.74 16.25 20.27
N TYR A 13 1.14 15.37 19.48
CA TYR A 13 -0.22 14.91 19.68
C TYR A 13 -0.32 13.99 20.91
N PRO A 14 -1.53 13.74 21.45
CA PRO A 14 -1.75 12.72 22.46
C PRO A 14 -1.05 11.40 22.11
N VAL A 15 -0.51 10.74 23.13
CA VAL A 15 0.02 9.37 22.97
C VAL A 15 -1.14 8.47 22.59
N VAL A 16 -0.91 7.58 21.64
CA VAL A 16 -1.93 6.64 21.15
C VAL A 16 -1.43 5.21 21.29
N GLU A 17 -2.36 4.29 21.51
CA GLU A 17 -2.11 2.87 21.36
C GLU A 17 -2.54 2.45 19.95
N THR A 18 -1.72 1.63 19.28
CA THR A 18 -2.07 1.07 17.97
C THR A 18 -2.11 -0.43 18.05
N ILE A 19 -3.24 -1.02 17.66
CA ILE A 19 -3.41 -2.47 17.57
C ILE A 19 -3.23 -2.86 16.10
N HIS A 20 -2.29 -3.75 15.83
CA HIS A 20 -2.00 -4.23 14.48
C HIS A 20 -2.54 -5.65 14.27
N LYS A 21 -3.17 -5.90 13.13
CA LYS A 21 -3.57 -7.24 12.66
C LYS A 21 -2.94 -7.46 11.30
N ASP A 22 -2.27 -8.59 11.12
CA ASP A 22 -1.58 -8.94 9.87
C ASP A 22 -0.60 -7.83 9.39
N ASN A 23 0.08 -7.17 10.33
CA ASN A 23 0.99 -6.03 10.10
C ASN A 23 0.31 -4.77 9.53
N ILE A 24 -1.00 -4.63 9.73
CA ILE A 24 -1.77 -3.44 9.38
C ILE A 24 -2.32 -2.84 10.68
N CYS A 25 -2.12 -1.54 10.86
CA CYS A 25 -2.76 -0.80 11.95
C CYS A 25 -4.29 -0.93 11.81
N TYR A 26 -4.89 -1.73 12.67
CA TYR A 26 -6.31 -2.05 12.66
C TYR A 26 -7.09 -1.04 13.50
N VAL A 27 -6.58 -0.71 14.69
CA VAL A 27 -7.17 0.28 15.60
C VAL A 27 -6.10 1.26 16.07
N THR A 28 -6.51 2.51 16.28
CA THR A 28 -5.75 3.51 17.05
C THR A 28 -6.65 4.11 18.12
N GLU A 29 -6.20 4.10 19.37
CA GLU A 29 -6.93 4.64 20.53
C GLU A 29 -6.17 5.85 21.09
N ALA A 30 -6.88 6.97 21.26
CA ALA A 30 -6.34 8.23 21.74
C ALA A 30 -7.21 8.78 22.88
N PRO A 31 -6.66 9.06 24.08
CA PRO A 31 -5.29 8.76 24.48
C PRO A 31 -5.07 7.24 24.67
N ALA A 32 -3.80 6.82 24.66
CA ALA A 32 -3.41 5.46 25.03
C ALA A 32 -3.79 5.14 26.48
N ASP A 33 -4.26 3.92 26.76
CA ASP A 33 -4.54 3.44 28.11
C ASP A 33 -3.24 3.01 28.81
N VAL A 34 -2.42 3.99 29.17
CA VAL A 34 -1.15 3.80 29.86
C VAL A 34 -1.02 4.75 31.05
N PRO A 35 -0.19 4.43 32.06
CA PRO A 35 0.06 5.33 33.17
C PRO A 35 0.53 6.72 32.69
N ALA A 36 0.06 7.79 33.34
CA ALA A 36 0.36 9.17 32.94
C ALA A 36 1.88 9.45 32.84
N GLY A 37 2.69 8.82 33.70
CA GLY A 37 4.16 8.91 33.63
C GLY A 37 4.75 8.30 32.36
N VAL A 38 4.20 7.18 31.88
CA VAL A 38 4.61 6.54 30.62
C VAL A 38 4.22 7.41 29.43
N ALA A 39 2.99 7.94 29.42
CA ALA A 39 2.55 8.85 28.37
C ALA A 39 3.43 10.12 28.31
N ALA A 40 3.76 10.70 29.46
CA ALA A 40 4.66 11.86 29.53
C ALA A 40 6.07 11.52 29.02
N ALA A 41 6.63 10.38 29.42
CA ALA A 41 7.93 9.91 28.95
C ALA A 41 7.96 9.67 27.43
N ALA A 42 6.90 9.07 26.87
CA ALA A 42 6.77 8.85 25.43
C ALA A 42 6.72 10.16 24.65
N ARG A 43 5.96 11.16 25.12
CA ARG A 43 5.92 12.49 24.48
C ARG A 43 7.28 13.16 24.53
N ALA A 44 7.93 13.18 25.70
CA ALA A 44 9.25 13.79 25.86
C ALA A 44 10.30 13.12 24.96
N ALA A 45 10.31 11.79 24.90
CA ALA A 45 11.22 11.05 24.02
C ALA A 45 10.96 11.34 22.54
N ALA A 46 9.68 11.37 22.12
CA ALA A 46 9.30 11.65 20.74
C ALA A 46 9.67 13.08 20.32
N GLU A 47 9.34 14.08 21.14
CA GLU A 47 9.66 15.48 20.88
C GLU A 47 11.17 15.71 20.82
N LYS A 48 11.93 15.10 21.74
CA LYS A 48 13.40 15.16 21.72
C LYS A 48 13.98 14.53 20.47
N ALA A 49 13.48 13.36 20.06
CA ALA A 49 13.94 12.69 18.84
C ALA A 49 13.71 13.56 17.59
N ILE A 50 12.53 14.18 17.49
CA ILE A 50 12.20 15.04 16.35
C ILE A 50 12.93 16.38 16.40
N ALA A 51 13.18 16.95 17.59
CA ALA A 51 13.94 18.18 17.72
C ALA A 51 15.37 18.05 17.16
N CYS A 52 15.96 16.85 17.21
CA CYS A 52 17.28 16.55 16.64
C CYS A 52 17.31 16.44 15.11
N LEU A 53 16.15 16.37 14.44
CA LEU A 53 16.09 16.28 12.99
C LEU A 53 16.10 17.66 12.33
N GLU A 54 16.67 17.73 11.13
CA GLU A 54 16.58 18.90 10.26
C GLU A 54 15.26 18.87 9.46
N GLY A 55 14.73 20.06 9.14
CA GLY A 55 13.51 20.23 8.35
C GLY A 55 12.26 20.55 9.16
N ALA A 56 11.12 20.66 8.48
CA ALA A 56 9.84 21.00 9.08
C ALA A 56 8.73 20.11 8.52
N GLY A 57 7.76 19.76 9.36
CA GLY A 57 6.67 18.88 8.98
C GLY A 57 6.16 18.05 10.14
N ILE A 58 5.38 17.02 9.81
CA ILE A 58 4.82 16.07 10.77
C ILE A 58 5.61 14.77 10.69
N PHE A 59 5.80 14.13 11.84
CA PHE A 59 6.55 12.91 11.99
C PHE A 59 5.71 11.88 12.75
N GLY A 60 5.54 10.69 12.14
CA GLY A 60 5.12 9.50 12.85
C GLY A 60 6.27 9.02 13.73
N VAL A 61 6.01 8.81 15.02
CA VAL A 61 7.00 8.29 15.97
C VAL A 61 6.36 7.08 16.64
N GLU A 62 6.91 5.91 16.39
CA GLU A 62 6.43 4.65 16.95
C GLU A 62 7.38 4.14 18.02
N MET A 63 6.82 3.61 19.10
CA MET A 63 7.58 3.08 20.23
C MET A 63 6.96 1.76 20.69
N PHE A 64 7.79 0.88 21.24
CA PHE A 64 7.33 -0.24 22.05
C PHE A 64 7.36 0.14 23.52
N LEU A 65 6.28 -0.14 24.23
CA LEU A 65 6.26 -0.17 25.70
C LEU A 65 6.63 -1.59 26.16
N LEU A 66 7.73 -1.71 26.88
CA LEU A 66 8.21 -2.98 27.41
C LEU A 66 7.54 -3.32 28.76
N PRO A 67 7.53 -4.60 29.18
CA PRO A 67 6.88 -5.01 30.44
C PRO A 67 7.42 -4.34 31.70
N ASP A 68 8.65 -3.83 31.67
CA ASP A 68 9.28 -3.09 32.77
C ASP A 68 8.91 -1.59 32.79
N GLY A 69 8.05 -1.15 31.87
CA GLY A 69 7.64 0.24 31.72
C GLY A 69 8.60 1.11 30.90
N SER A 70 9.70 0.55 30.39
CA SER A 70 10.62 1.26 29.51
C SER A 70 10.07 1.40 28.08
N LEU A 71 10.53 2.44 27.38
CA LEU A 71 10.12 2.75 26.01
C LEU A 71 11.28 2.53 25.05
N LEU A 72 11.03 1.79 23.98
CA LEU A 72 11.99 1.58 22.89
C LEU A 72 11.48 2.26 21.63
N LEU A 73 12.25 3.21 21.09
CA LEU A 73 11.93 3.85 19.81
C LEU A 73 12.04 2.82 18.68
N ASN A 74 10.98 2.68 17.89
CA ASN A 74 10.91 1.73 16.78
C ASN A 74 11.12 2.42 15.42
N GLU A 75 10.32 3.44 15.12
CA GLU A 75 10.31 4.10 13.82
C GLU A 75 10.12 5.61 13.95
N VAL A 76 10.75 6.36 13.06
CA VAL A 76 10.43 7.76 12.78
C VAL A 76 10.14 7.92 11.29
N ALA A 77 8.91 8.31 10.94
CA ALA A 77 8.46 8.51 9.57
C ALA A 77 8.21 10.01 9.30
N PRO A 78 9.00 10.69 8.44
CA PRO A 78 8.92 12.15 8.22
C PRO A 78 7.80 12.55 7.26
N ARG A 79 6.56 12.13 7.55
CA ARG A 79 5.37 12.40 6.75
C ARG A 79 4.10 12.21 7.59
N PRO A 80 2.94 12.72 7.12
CA PRO A 80 1.66 12.29 7.65
C PRO A 80 1.57 10.77 7.69
N HIS A 81 1.02 10.25 8.78
CA HIS A 81 1.03 8.82 9.08
C HIS A 81 -0.37 8.28 9.35
N ASN A 82 -0.62 7.03 8.97
CA ASN A 82 -1.93 6.41 9.08
C ASN A 82 -2.40 6.32 10.53
N SER A 83 -1.50 5.98 11.46
CA SER A 83 -1.80 6.00 12.91
C SER A 83 -2.09 7.39 13.46
N GLY A 84 -1.87 8.46 12.69
CA GLY A 84 -2.28 9.82 13.02
C GLY A 84 -3.62 10.25 12.43
N HIS A 85 -4.29 9.44 11.61
CA HIS A 85 -5.50 9.88 10.90
C HIS A 85 -6.67 10.22 11.84
N TYR A 86 -6.69 9.68 13.07
CA TYR A 86 -7.64 10.06 14.13
C TYR A 86 -7.65 11.57 14.39
N THR A 87 -6.51 12.26 14.18
CA THR A 87 -6.37 13.70 14.42
C THR A 87 -7.26 14.57 13.52
N GLN A 88 -7.78 14.02 12.41
CA GLN A 88 -8.67 14.76 11.51
C GLN A 88 -9.95 15.22 12.18
N ASP A 89 -10.54 14.35 13.02
CA ASP A 89 -11.80 14.62 13.72
C ASP A 89 -11.64 14.64 15.24
N GLY A 90 -10.63 13.94 15.78
CA GLY A 90 -10.42 13.81 17.22
C GLY A 90 -9.57 14.91 17.84
N CYS A 91 -8.89 15.74 17.05
CA CYS A 91 -8.03 16.83 17.55
C CYS A 91 -8.54 18.20 17.11
N VAL A 92 -8.12 19.25 17.83
CA VAL A 92 -8.41 20.65 17.47
C VAL A 92 -7.76 20.99 16.12
N THR A 93 -6.50 20.58 15.92
CA THR A 93 -5.78 20.75 14.65
C THR A 93 -5.29 19.41 14.10
N SER A 94 -5.70 19.06 12.88
CA SER A 94 -5.30 17.79 12.26
C SER A 94 -3.80 17.73 11.94
N GLN A 95 -3.24 16.52 11.88
CA GLN A 95 -1.84 16.31 11.50
C GLN A 95 -1.52 16.90 10.11
N PHE A 96 -2.49 16.90 9.20
CA PHE A 96 -2.33 17.41 7.83
C PHE A 96 -2.22 18.92 7.82
N GLU A 97 -3.07 19.59 8.61
CA GLU A 97 -3.01 21.03 8.75
C GLU A 97 -1.71 21.46 9.46
N ASN A 98 -1.34 20.78 10.55
CA ASN A 98 -0.08 21.07 11.24
C ASN A 98 1.15 20.76 10.38
N HIS A 99 1.09 19.76 9.50
CA HIS A 99 2.14 19.51 8.51
C HIS A 99 2.32 20.71 7.58
N ILE A 100 1.24 21.25 7.02
CA ILE A 100 1.28 22.42 6.14
C ILE A 100 1.75 23.66 6.90
N ARG A 101 1.20 23.94 8.08
CA ARG A 101 1.60 25.07 8.92
C ARG A 101 3.10 25.02 9.22
N ALA A 102 3.62 23.87 9.62
CA ALA A 102 5.03 23.67 9.87
C ALA A 102 5.91 23.94 8.64
N VAL A 103 5.56 23.37 7.48
CA VAL A 103 6.31 23.55 6.23
C VAL A 103 6.30 25.01 5.76
N LEU A 104 5.17 25.70 5.91
CA LEU A 104 5.02 27.11 5.52
C LEU A 104 5.58 28.09 6.57
N GLY A 105 5.95 27.62 7.76
CA GLY A 105 6.42 28.47 8.86
C GLY A 105 5.30 29.30 9.51
N TRP A 106 4.07 28.80 9.49
CA TRP A 106 2.94 29.40 10.20
C TRP A 106 2.85 28.88 11.64
N PRO A 107 2.17 29.61 12.55
CA PRO A 107 1.93 29.14 13.91
C PRO A 107 1.31 27.75 13.92
N LEU A 108 1.93 26.83 14.65
CA LEU A 108 1.38 25.49 14.87
C LEU A 108 0.04 25.59 15.58
N GLY A 109 -0.92 24.76 15.15
CA GLY A 109 -2.21 24.65 15.80
C GLY A 109 -2.18 23.67 16.96
N ASP A 110 -3.16 23.81 17.87
CA ASP A 110 -3.31 22.98 19.05
C ASP A 110 -3.52 21.50 18.67
N PRO A 111 -2.63 20.59 19.11
CA PRO A 111 -2.73 19.16 18.82
C PRO A 111 -3.62 18.41 19.84
N SER A 112 -4.21 19.09 20.82
CA SER A 112 -5.06 18.50 21.86
C SER A 112 -6.29 17.81 21.28
N LEU A 113 -6.82 16.81 22.00
CA LEU A 113 -8.10 16.21 21.64
C LEU A 113 -9.21 17.26 21.80
N ASN A 114 -10.15 17.29 20.87
CA ASN A 114 -11.37 18.10 20.99
C ASN A 114 -12.52 17.34 21.69
N CYS A 115 -12.24 16.10 22.12
CA CYS A 115 -13.16 15.17 22.78
C CYS A 115 -12.43 14.41 23.92
N GLY A 116 -13.17 13.66 24.75
CA GLY A 116 -12.56 12.91 25.84
C GLY A 116 -11.67 11.74 25.38
N ALA A 117 -12.06 11.09 24.28
CA ALA A 117 -11.29 10.03 23.63
C ALA A 117 -11.70 9.93 22.15
N SER A 118 -10.79 9.42 21.32
CA SER A 118 -11.00 9.16 19.90
C SER A 118 -10.48 7.76 19.56
N VAL A 119 -11.27 7.01 18.80
CA VAL A 119 -10.89 5.70 18.28
C VAL A 119 -11.00 5.74 16.76
N MET A 120 -9.91 5.36 16.09
CA MET A 120 -9.90 5.15 14.66
C MET A 120 -9.87 3.64 14.37
N LEU A 121 -10.80 3.20 13.54
CA LEU A 121 -10.86 1.83 13.03
C LEU A 121 -10.55 1.84 11.53
N ASN A 122 -9.50 1.11 11.12
CA ASN A 122 -9.21 0.88 9.71
C ASN A 122 -9.97 -0.35 9.23
N ILE A 123 -10.99 -0.13 8.40
CA ILE A 123 -11.77 -1.21 7.77
C ILE A 123 -11.18 -1.47 6.40
N LEU A 124 -10.75 -2.71 6.16
CA LEU A 124 -10.31 -3.19 4.86
C LEU A 124 -11.46 -3.90 4.15
N GLY A 125 -11.45 -3.93 2.82
CA GLY A 125 -12.47 -4.63 2.04
C GLY A 125 -12.47 -6.13 2.34
N GLU A 126 -13.63 -6.65 2.76
CA GLU A 126 -13.80 -8.06 3.14
C GLU A 126 -14.28 -8.95 1.98
N ALA A 127 -14.82 -8.36 0.91
CA ALA A 127 -15.29 -9.06 -0.28
C ALA A 127 -14.98 -8.29 -1.58
N GLU A 128 -15.22 -8.94 -2.72
CA GLU A 128 -14.91 -8.42 -4.04
C GLU A 128 -16.09 -7.70 -4.69
N GLY A 129 -15.80 -6.76 -5.59
CA GLY A 129 -16.79 -6.15 -6.49
C GLY A 129 -17.96 -5.49 -5.76
N ASP A 130 -19.16 -5.63 -6.34
CA ASP A 130 -20.38 -5.02 -5.82
C ASP A 130 -20.78 -5.55 -4.43
N GLU A 131 -20.45 -6.81 -4.11
CA GLU A 131 -20.69 -7.40 -2.79
C GLU A 131 -19.81 -6.73 -1.73
N GLY A 132 -18.51 -6.58 -2.01
CA GLY A 132 -17.61 -5.82 -1.14
C GLY A 132 -18.07 -4.39 -0.92
N VAL A 133 -18.55 -3.74 -1.98
CA VAL A 133 -19.12 -2.38 -1.91
C VAL A 133 -20.38 -2.36 -1.05
N ALA A 134 -21.27 -3.33 -1.19
CA ALA A 134 -22.49 -3.44 -0.39
C ALA A 134 -22.18 -3.65 1.11
N ILE A 135 -21.21 -4.51 1.43
CA ILE A 135 -20.75 -4.74 2.81
C ILE A 135 -20.17 -3.45 3.40
N ALA A 136 -19.28 -2.78 2.67
CA ALA A 136 -18.70 -1.52 3.12
C ALA A 136 -19.78 -0.44 3.30
N HIS A 137 -20.75 -0.35 2.40
CA HIS A 137 -21.88 0.59 2.52
C HIS A 137 -22.73 0.32 3.76
N ALA A 138 -23.01 -0.95 4.07
CA ALA A 138 -23.74 -1.33 5.27
C ALA A 138 -22.96 -0.97 6.55
N LEU A 139 -21.64 -1.19 6.57
CA LEU A 139 -20.77 -0.79 7.68
C LEU A 139 -20.72 0.74 7.84
N MET A 140 -20.60 1.48 6.74
CA MET A 140 -20.64 2.94 6.75
C MET A 140 -21.98 3.47 7.26
N ALA A 141 -23.10 2.88 6.86
CA ALA A 141 -24.43 3.25 7.35
C ALA A 141 -24.55 3.04 8.88
N ARG A 142 -24.03 1.92 9.40
CA ARG A 142 -23.96 1.67 10.85
C ARG A 142 -23.06 2.68 11.57
N ALA A 143 -21.91 3.02 10.98
CA ALA A 143 -21.01 4.03 11.53
C ALA A 143 -21.71 5.39 11.61
N TYR A 144 -22.42 5.83 10.56
CA TYR A 144 -23.17 7.09 10.57
C TYR A 144 -24.32 7.14 11.58
N ALA A 145 -24.86 5.99 12.00
CA ALA A 145 -25.83 5.93 13.08
C ALA A 145 -25.21 6.15 14.47
N THR A 146 -23.88 6.03 14.59
CA THR A 146 -23.16 6.27 15.85
C THR A 146 -22.84 7.74 15.99
N ARG A 147 -23.37 8.37 17.07
CA ARG A 147 -23.15 9.79 17.35
C ARG A 147 -21.65 10.10 17.45
N GLY A 148 -21.18 11.07 16.68
CA GLY A 148 -19.79 11.50 16.68
C GLY A 148 -18.87 10.70 15.75
N ALA A 149 -19.33 9.61 15.16
CA ALA A 149 -18.56 8.87 14.17
C ALA A 149 -18.40 9.66 12.86
N LYS A 150 -17.23 9.52 12.25
CA LYS A 150 -16.86 10.13 10.97
C LYS A 150 -16.28 9.03 10.09
N VAL A 151 -16.76 8.95 8.85
CA VAL A 151 -16.33 7.95 7.88
C VAL A 151 -15.44 8.62 6.84
N HIS A 152 -14.22 8.11 6.70
CA HIS A 152 -13.27 8.53 5.66
C HIS A 152 -13.18 7.45 4.59
N TRP A 153 -13.94 7.64 3.51
CA TRP A 153 -14.00 6.70 2.40
C TRP A 153 -12.97 7.05 1.32
N TYR A 154 -11.95 6.21 1.16
CA TYR A 154 -10.89 6.42 0.15
C TYR A 154 -11.26 5.91 -1.26
N GLY A 155 -12.40 5.22 -1.41
CA GLY A 155 -13.06 4.97 -2.69
C GLY A 155 -12.20 4.43 -3.82
N LYS A 156 -11.33 3.44 -3.55
CA LYS A 156 -10.55 2.80 -4.62
C LYS A 156 -11.49 2.03 -5.55
N PRO A 157 -11.46 2.27 -6.88
CA PRO A 157 -12.24 1.48 -7.82
C PRO A 157 -11.79 0.01 -7.75
N GLY A 158 -12.75 -0.91 -7.62
CA GLY A 158 -12.52 -2.36 -7.51
C GLY A 158 -12.14 -2.81 -6.11
N MET A 159 -13.10 -2.83 -5.18
CA MET A 159 -12.91 -3.40 -3.84
C MET A 159 -12.61 -4.90 -3.93
N ARG A 160 -11.45 -5.37 -3.43
CA ARG A 160 -11.11 -6.81 -3.38
C ARG A 160 -10.16 -7.14 -2.21
N PRO A 161 -10.33 -8.29 -1.52
CA PRO A 161 -9.34 -8.78 -0.56
C PRO A 161 -8.08 -9.27 -1.29
N ALA A 162 -6.89 -8.98 -0.74
CA ALA A 162 -5.62 -9.60 -1.14
C ALA A 162 -5.36 -9.77 -2.68
N ARG A 163 -4.99 -8.67 -3.35
CA ARG A 163 -4.34 -8.56 -4.68
C ARG A 163 -4.19 -9.86 -5.53
N LYS A 164 -4.92 -9.93 -6.65
CA LYS A 164 -4.71 -10.84 -7.80
C LYS A 164 -4.66 -10.09 -9.15
N ALA A 165 -4.02 -8.92 -9.19
CA ALA A 165 -4.05 -8.03 -10.37
C ALA A 165 -3.53 -8.64 -11.69
N ALA A 166 -2.62 -9.62 -11.68
CA ALA A 166 -2.23 -10.33 -12.89
C ALA A 166 -3.31 -11.31 -13.36
N ALA A 167 -3.95 -12.02 -12.43
CA ALA A 167 -4.99 -13.00 -12.74
C ALA A 167 -6.26 -12.32 -13.24
N GLU A 168 -6.65 -11.19 -12.63
CA GLU A 168 -7.80 -10.39 -13.07
C GLU A 168 -7.64 -9.92 -14.53
N VAL A 169 -6.45 -9.45 -14.90
CA VAL A 169 -6.16 -9.09 -16.30
C VAL A 169 -6.26 -10.32 -17.20
N LEU A 170 -5.70 -11.47 -16.81
CA LEU A 170 -5.77 -12.68 -17.63
C LEU A 170 -7.23 -13.18 -17.78
N GLU A 171 -8.05 -13.07 -16.73
CA GLU A 171 -9.48 -13.36 -16.75
C GLU A 171 -10.25 -12.42 -17.69
N GLU A 172 -9.97 -11.11 -17.67
CA GLU A 172 -10.55 -10.13 -18.60
C GLU A 172 -10.25 -10.49 -20.06
N PHE A 173 -9.03 -10.98 -20.31
CA PHE A 173 -8.62 -11.46 -21.62
C PHE A 173 -9.10 -12.87 -21.93
N GLY A 174 -9.82 -13.55 -21.03
CA GLY A 174 -10.31 -14.91 -21.20
C GLY A 174 -9.20 -15.95 -21.35
N ILE A 175 -8.04 -15.72 -20.71
CA ILE A 175 -6.87 -16.60 -20.72
C ILE A 175 -6.93 -17.49 -19.47
N PRO A 176 -7.02 -18.83 -19.62
CA PRO A 176 -6.98 -19.75 -18.49
C PRO A 176 -5.65 -19.63 -17.73
N LEU A 177 -5.73 -19.69 -16.40
CA LEU A 177 -4.57 -19.54 -15.52
C LEU A 177 -4.63 -20.52 -14.35
N GLU A 178 -3.46 -20.78 -13.76
CA GLU A 178 -3.33 -21.44 -12.47
C GLU A 178 -2.54 -20.55 -11.50
N ILE A 179 -2.82 -20.68 -10.20
CA ILE A 179 -2.12 -19.94 -9.15
C ILE A 179 -1.53 -20.95 -8.18
N SER A 180 -0.24 -20.79 -7.85
CA SER A 180 0.46 -21.66 -6.90
C SER A 180 1.42 -20.85 -6.03
N VAL A 181 1.61 -21.29 -4.78
CA VAL A 181 2.61 -20.74 -3.87
C VAL A 181 3.88 -21.58 -3.97
N VAL A 182 4.98 -20.94 -4.33
CA VAL A 182 6.29 -21.56 -4.57
C VAL A 182 7.37 -20.65 -3.98
N SER A 183 8.33 -21.21 -3.24
CA SER A 183 9.37 -20.45 -2.56
C SER A 183 10.76 -20.95 -2.94
N ALA A 184 11.51 -20.15 -3.70
CA ALA A 184 12.87 -20.50 -4.12
C ALA A 184 13.82 -20.81 -2.94
N HIS A 185 13.60 -20.19 -1.78
CA HIS A 185 14.47 -20.35 -0.61
C HIS A 185 14.01 -21.41 0.40
N ARG A 186 12.74 -21.83 0.36
CA ARG A 186 12.12 -22.65 1.42
C ARG A 186 11.54 -23.96 0.89
N THR A 187 11.16 -23.98 -0.38
CA THR A 187 10.64 -25.17 -1.08
C THR A 187 11.28 -25.29 -2.48
N PRO A 188 12.62 -25.33 -2.57
CA PRO A 188 13.32 -25.31 -3.85
C PRO A 188 12.99 -26.50 -4.75
N GLU A 189 12.76 -27.69 -4.20
CA GLU A 189 12.40 -28.89 -4.99
C GLU A 189 11.05 -28.70 -5.69
N ARG A 190 10.05 -28.16 -4.97
CA ARG A 190 8.73 -27.83 -5.54
C ARG A 190 8.84 -26.79 -6.66
N MET A 191 9.73 -25.80 -6.49
CA MET A 191 9.99 -24.80 -7.53
C MET A 191 10.60 -25.43 -8.78
N VAL A 192 11.59 -26.31 -8.61
CA VAL A 192 12.24 -27.03 -9.72
C VAL A 192 11.22 -27.88 -10.47
N GLU A 193 10.41 -28.66 -9.76
CA GLU A 193 9.37 -29.50 -10.34
C GLU A 193 8.34 -28.67 -11.14
N TYR A 194 7.89 -27.56 -10.55
CA TYR A 194 6.95 -26.65 -11.19
C TYR A 194 7.53 -26.07 -12.50
N ALA A 195 8.75 -25.53 -12.45
CA ALA A 195 9.38 -24.87 -13.59
C ALA A 195 9.65 -25.83 -14.75
N ARG A 196 10.19 -27.02 -14.45
CA ARG A 196 10.53 -28.03 -15.47
C ARG A 196 9.29 -28.61 -16.15
N SER A 197 8.23 -28.88 -15.39
CA SER A 197 6.99 -29.46 -15.94
C SER A 197 6.06 -28.44 -16.59
N ALA A 198 6.22 -27.13 -16.34
CA ALA A 198 5.30 -26.10 -16.81
C ALA A 198 4.97 -26.18 -18.32
N HIS A 199 5.99 -26.32 -19.16
CA HIS A 199 5.83 -26.37 -20.63
C HIS A 199 5.09 -27.63 -21.12
N THR A 200 5.23 -28.76 -20.43
CA THR A 200 4.52 -30.01 -20.79
C THR A 200 3.08 -30.01 -20.31
N ARG A 201 2.72 -29.16 -19.34
CA ARG A 201 1.35 -28.99 -18.84
C ARG A 201 0.52 -28.01 -19.67
N GLY A 202 1.09 -27.45 -20.74
CA GLY A 202 0.39 -26.54 -21.65
C GLY A 202 0.47 -25.06 -21.29
N LEU A 203 1.22 -24.70 -20.23
CA LEU A 203 1.46 -23.29 -19.90
C LEU A 203 2.23 -22.59 -21.01
N LYS A 204 1.90 -21.31 -21.25
CA LYS A 204 2.51 -20.49 -22.32
C LYS A 204 3.42 -19.38 -21.79
N ALA A 205 3.21 -18.95 -20.55
CA ALA A 205 4.04 -17.97 -19.85
C ALA A 205 3.92 -18.20 -18.34
N ILE A 206 4.90 -17.74 -17.57
CA ILE A 206 4.87 -17.79 -16.11
C ILE A 206 5.04 -16.38 -15.55
N VAL A 207 4.14 -15.97 -14.66
CA VAL A 207 4.27 -14.73 -13.87
C VAL A 207 4.77 -15.11 -12.48
N ALA A 208 5.95 -14.62 -12.11
CA ALA A 208 6.59 -14.91 -10.82
C ALA A 208 6.78 -13.62 -10.01
N GLY A 209 6.16 -13.55 -8.84
CA GLY A 209 6.29 -12.44 -7.90
C GLY A 209 7.19 -12.80 -6.71
N ALA A 210 8.17 -11.94 -6.41
CA ALA A 210 9.03 -12.11 -5.23
C ALA A 210 9.55 -10.75 -4.71
N GLY A 211 9.85 -10.68 -3.41
CA GLY A 211 10.35 -9.47 -2.75
C GLY A 211 11.66 -9.69 -2.00
N GLY A 212 12.35 -8.60 -1.65
CA GLY A 212 13.68 -8.66 -1.02
C GLY A 212 14.73 -9.22 -1.98
N ALA A 213 15.49 -10.22 -1.52
CA ALA A 213 16.36 -11.05 -2.37
C ALA A 213 15.51 -11.97 -3.27
N ALA A 214 14.95 -11.39 -4.34
CA ALA A 214 13.85 -11.94 -5.10
C ALA A 214 14.28 -12.96 -6.16
N HIS A 215 14.76 -14.14 -5.73
CA HIS A 215 15.34 -15.15 -6.64
C HIS A 215 14.34 -15.96 -7.46
N LEU A 216 13.06 -16.02 -7.07
CA LEU A 216 12.07 -16.90 -7.69
C LEU A 216 11.96 -16.73 -9.22
N PRO A 217 11.83 -15.51 -9.79
CA PRO A 217 11.69 -15.36 -11.23
C PRO A 217 12.92 -15.85 -12.00
N GLY A 218 14.12 -15.51 -11.54
CA GLY A 218 15.37 -15.93 -12.17
C GLY A 218 15.59 -17.44 -12.11
N MET A 219 15.30 -18.06 -10.97
CA MET A 219 15.43 -19.51 -10.80
C MET A 219 14.43 -20.29 -11.63
N VAL A 220 13.18 -19.82 -11.74
CA VAL A 220 12.18 -20.44 -12.62
C VAL A 220 12.61 -20.31 -14.08
N ALA A 221 13.08 -19.13 -14.50
CA ALA A 221 13.57 -18.90 -15.86
C ALA A 221 14.75 -19.80 -16.24
N ALA A 222 15.63 -20.13 -15.30
CA ALA A 222 16.75 -21.03 -15.53
C ALA A 222 16.33 -22.49 -15.79
N MET A 223 15.09 -22.86 -15.47
CA MET A 223 14.62 -24.25 -15.43
C MET A 223 13.44 -24.53 -16.36
N THR A 224 13.03 -23.55 -17.17
CA THR A 224 11.89 -23.67 -18.07
C THR A 224 12.19 -23.04 -19.43
N PRO A 225 11.68 -23.60 -20.54
CA PRO A 225 11.79 -22.96 -21.86
C PRO A 225 10.74 -21.85 -22.06
N LEU A 226 9.79 -21.68 -21.12
CA LEU A 226 8.72 -20.69 -21.23
C LEU A 226 9.22 -19.28 -20.89
N PRO A 227 8.60 -18.23 -21.45
CA PRO A 227 8.84 -16.87 -21.01
C PRO A 227 8.42 -16.69 -19.54
N VAL A 228 9.33 -16.12 -18.75
CA VAL A 228 9.09 -15.80 -17.33
C VAL A 228 9.05 -14.28 -17.16
N ILE A 229 7.97 -13.81 -16.54
CA ILE A 229 7.73 -12.41 -16.23
C ILE A 229 7.94 -12.21 -14.74
N GLY A 230 8.90 -11.37 -14.37
CA GLY A 230 9.23 -11.06 -12.99
C GLY A 230 8.47 -9.84 -12.49
N VAL A 231 7.78 -9.98 -11.36
CA VAL A 231 7.13 -8.87 -10.64
C VAL A 231 7.90 -8.62 -9.34
N PRO A 232 8.67 -7.52 -9.25
CA PRO A 232 9.30 -7.13 -7.99
C PRO A 232 8.21 -6.75 -6.99
N VAL A 233 8.15 -7.45 -5.86
CA VAL A 233 7.18 -7.18 -4.81
C VAL A 233 7.88 -6.43 -3.69
N LYS A 234 7.32 -5.31 -3.24
CA LYS A 234 7.76 -4.65 -2.01
C LYS A 234 7.25 -5.47 -0.80
N PRO A 235 8.13 -6.14 -0.03
CA PRO A 235 7.71 -6.81 1.21
C PRO A 235 7.16 -5.80 2.21
N ALA A 236 6.21 -6.23 3.03
CA ALA A 236 5.78 -5.44 4.19
C ALA A 236 7.00 -5.24 5.12
N GLY A 237 7.30 -3.98 5.47
CA GLY A 237 8.47 -3.62 6.30
C GLY A 237 9.81 -3.46 5.57
N ALA A 238 9.86 -3.54 4.23
CA ALA A 238 11.12 -3.36 3.50
C ALA A 238 11.53 -1.89 3.34
N HIS A 239 12.81 -1.60 3.62
CA HIS A 239 13.39 -0.26 3.66
C HIS A 239 13.77 0.32 2.28
N LEU A 240 13.77 -0.50 1.22
CA LEU A 240 14.30 -0.13 -0.09
C LEU A 240 13.22 0.09 -1.16
N ASP A 241 11.96 0.21 -0.75
CA ASP A 241 10.81 0.44 -1.65
C ASP A 241 10.70 -0.54 -2.82
N GLY A 242 11.25 -1.76 -2.67
CA GLY A 242 11.26 -2.80 -3.70
C GLY A 242 12.40 -2.67 -4.72
N LEU A 243 13.35 -1.74 -4.53
CA LEU A 243 14.55 -1.62 -5.37
C LEU A 243 15.45 -2.86 -5.26
N ASP A 244 15.55 -3.44 -4.08
CA ASP A 244 16.20 -4.74 -3.83
C ASP A 244 15.59 -5.86 -4.67
N ALA A 245 14.26 -5.96 -4.67
CA ALA A 245 13.54 -6.93 -5.49
C ALA A 245 13.73 -6.64 -6.97
N LEU A 246 13.67 -5.37 -7.38
CA LEU A 246 13.85 -4.97 -8.78
C LEU A 246 15.23 -5.39 -9.29
N LEU A 247 16.29 -5.01 -8.59
CA LEU A 247 17.66 -5.31 -8.98
C LEU A 247 17.93 -6.82 -8.96
N SER A 248 17.34 -7.56 -8.02
CA SER A 248 17.45 -9.03 -7.95
C SER A 248 16.82 -9.75 -9.15
N ILE A 249 15.80 -9.15 -9.77
CA ILE A 249 15.05 -9.77 -10.87
C ILE A 249 15.56 -9.29 -12.23
N VAL A 250 15.86 -8.00 -12.38
CA VAL A 250 16.16 -7.40 -13.69
C VAL A 250 17.60 -7.64 -14.15
N GLN A 251 18.56 -7.77 -13.22
CA GLN A 251 20.00 -7.87 -13.52
C GLN A 251 20.45 -9.32 -13.78
N MET A 252 19.69 -10.08 -14.57
CA MET A 252 20.02 -11.47 -14.86
C MET A 252 21.29 -11.59 -15.73
N PRO A 253 22.13 -12.62 -15.49
CA PRO A 253 23.28 -12.89 -16.35
C PRO A 253 22.86 -13.37 -17.74
N LYS A 254 23.80 -13.30 -18.70
CA LYS A 254 23.60 -13.77 -20.07
C LYS A 254 23.14 -15.24 -20.08
N GLY A 255 22.06 -15.50 -20.84
CA GLY A 255 21.54 -16.85 -21.08
C GLY A 255 20.23 -17.18 -20.36
N VAL A 256 19.85 -16.44 -19.31
CA VAL A 256 18.62 -16.68 -18.53
C VAL A 256 17.82 -15.38 -18.39
N PRO A 257 17.04 -14.98 -19.41
CA PRO A 257 16.30 -13.72 -19.37
C PRO A 257 15.06 -13.80 -18.47
N VAL A 258 14.75 -12.69 -17.79
CA VAL A 258 13.46 -12.47 -17.11
C VAL A 258 12.87 -11.16 -17.60
N ALA A 259 11.63 -11.20 -18.09
CA ALA A 259 10.91 -10.00 -18.50
C ALA A 259 10.38 -9.28 -17.26
N THR A 260 11.12 -8.28 -16.77
CA THR A 260 10.80 -7.61 -15.50
C THR A 260 9.85 -6.44 -15.72
N VAL A 261 8.75 -6.38 -14.95
CA VAL A 261 7.82 -5.22 -14.94
C VAL A 261 8.08 -4.31 -13.73
N ALA A 262 7.38 -3.18 -13.67
CA ALA A 262 7.51 -2.23 -12.57
C ALA A 262 7.21 -2.86 -11.20
N ILE A 263 7.84 -2.31 -10.16
CA ILE A 263 7.65 -2.73 -8.76
C ILE A 263 6.15 -2.72 -8.40
N GLY A 264 5.66 -3.84 -7.89
CA GLY A 264 4.28 -4.04 -7.45
C GLY A 264 3.24 -4.10 -8.57
N ASN A 265 3.64 -3.99 -9.85
CA ASN A 265 2.73 -3.88 -10.97
C ASN A 265 2.39 -5.23 -11.61
N ALA A 266 1.69 -6.08 -10.85
CA ALA A 266 1.23 -7.37 -11.33
C ALA A 266 0.21 -7.27 -12.48
N ALA A 267 -0.57 -6.18 -12.55
CA ALA A 267 -1.47 -5.92 -13.69
C ALA A 267 -0.70 -5.86 -15.02
N ASN A 268 0.40 -5.11 -15.07
CA ASN A 268 1.25 -5.05 -16.27
C ASN A 268 1.93 -6.39 -16.58
N ALA A 269 2.19 -7.24 -15.59
CA ALA A 269 2.67 -8.60 -15.86
C ALA A 269 1.58 -9.47 -16.52
N GLY A 270 0.32 -9.36 -16.08
CA GLY A 270 -0.82 -9.98 -16.75
C GLY A 270 -0.97 -9.49 -18.19
N LEU A 271 -0.90 -8.18 -18.42
CA LEU A 271 -0.97 -7.59 -19.75
C LEU A 271 0.19 -8.05 -20.65
N LEU A 272 1.41 -8.13 -20.10
CA LEU A 272 2.57 -8.62 -20.84
C LEU A 272 2.42 -10.10 -21.20
N ALA A 273 1.93 -10.93 -20.27
CA ALA A 273 1.62 -12.33 -20.55
C ALA A 273 0.55 -12.46 -21.66
N ALA A 274 -0.52 -11.67 -21.59
CA ALA A 274 -1.55 -11.63 -22.62
C ALA A 274 -0.98 -11.22 -23.98
N ARG A 275 -0.09 -10.22 -24.04
CA ARG A 275 0.61 -9.82 -25.29
C ARG A 275 1.50 -10.92 -25.86
N ILE A 276 2.24 -11.62 -25.00
CA ILE A 276 3.09 -12.74 -25.41
C ILE A 276 2.26 -13.86 -26.04
N ILE A 277 1.13 -14.22 -25.40
CA ILE A 277 0.24 -15.27 -25.92
C ILE A 277 -0.46 -14.79 -27.20
N ALA A 278 -0.94 -13.54 -27.21
CA ALA A 278 -1.58 -12.93 -28.37
C ALA A 278 -0.66 -12.86 -29.60
N ALA A 279 0.67 -12.84 -29.45
CA ALA A 279 1.58 -12.86 -30.60
C ALA A 279 1.32 -14.05 -31.55
N GLY A 280 0.79 -15.17 -31.03
CA GLY A 280 0.37 -16.33 -31.82
C GLY A 280 -1.15 -16.56 -31.91
N ASP A 281 -1.98 -15.67 -31.36
CA ASP A 281 -3.44 -15.82 -31.26
C ASP A 281 -4.17 -14.56 -31.78
N PRO A 282 -4.69 -14.58 -33.02
CA PRO A 282 -5.38 -13.43 -33.63
C PRO A 282 -6.62 -12.95 -32.87
N GLU A 283 -7.28 -13.83 -32.12
CA GLU A 283 -8.46 -13.46 -31.34
C GLU A 283 -8.05 -12.67 -30.09
N LEU A 284 -7.02 -13.14 -29.37
CA LEU A 284 -6.45 -12.38 -28.26
C LEU A 284 -5.84 -11.05 -28.72
N GLN A 285 -5.28 -10.98 -29.94
CA GLN A 285 -4.83 -9.70 -30.51
C GLN A 285 -5.96 -8.69 -30.64
N ARG A 286 -7.13 -9.11 -31.13
CA ARG A 286 -8.31 -8.23 -31.23
C ARG A 286 -8.74 -7.72 -29.86
N ARG A 287 -8.77 -8.59 -28.85
CA ARG A 287 -9.09 -8.18 -27.47
C ARG A 287 -8.09 -7.16 -26.93
N MET A 288 -6.80 -7.32 -27.24
CA MET A 288 -5.76 -6.35 -26.84
C MET A 288 -5.93 -5.00 -27.51
N VAL A 289 -6.28 -4.98 -28.81
CA VAL A 289 -6.58 -3.73 -29.51
C VAL A 289 -7.78 -3.03 -28.86
N ALA A 290 -8.88 -3.75 -28.62
CA ALA A 290 -10.06 -3.21 -27.97
C ALA A 290 -9.76 -2.67 -26.55
N TYR A 291 -8.94 -3.38 -25.77
CA TYR A 291 -8.48 -2.92 -24.46
C TYR A 291 -7.72 -1.58 -24.56
N GLN A 292 -6.82 -1.44 -25.54
CA GLN A 292 -6.07 -0.19 -25.75
C GLN A 292 -6.98 0.97 -26.19
N GLU A 293 -7.97 0.70 -27.03
CA GLU A 293 -8.98 1.69 -27.42
C GLU A 293 -9.83 2.13 -26.22
N GLY A 294 -10.28 1.19 -25.37
CA GLY A 294 -11.02 1.51 -24.16
C GLY A 294 -10.22 2.37 -23.15
N MET A 295 -8.91 2.10 -23.01
CA MET A 295 -8.03 2.96 -22.21
C MET A 295 -7.92 4.38 -22.78
N ARG A 296 -7.78 4.51 -24.11
CA ARG A 296 -7.75 5.81 -24.79
C ARG A 296 -9.05 6.57 -24.52
N ASP A 297 -10.19 5.93 -24.70
CA ASP A 297 -11.50 6.56 -24.55
C ASP A 297 -11.74 7.00 -23.10
N THR A 298 -11.25 6.24 -22.12
CA THR A 298 -11.24 6.62 -20.70
C THR A 298 -10.43 7.90 -20.44
N VAL A 299 -9.26 8.03 -21.07
CA VAL A 299 -8.42 9.23 -20.95
C VAL A 299 -9.10 10.44 -21.60
N LEU A 300 -9.68 10.26 -22.79
CA LEU A 300 -10.41 11.33 -23.48
C LEU A 300 -11.62 11.81 -22.67
N ALA A 301 -12.39 10.90 -22.06
CA ALA A 301 -13.50 11.25 -21.19
C ALA A 301 -13.04 12.03 -19.95
N LYS A 302 -11.90 11.64 -19.35
CA LYS A 302 -11.29 12.38 -18.22
C LYS A 302 -10.81 13.77 -18.65
N ALA A 303 -10.19 13.90 -19.82
CA ALA A 303 -9.75 15.18 -20.37
C ALA A 303 -10.94 16.13 -20.61
N ALA A 304 -11.99 15.65 -21.30
CA ALA A 304 -13.20 16.44 -21.54
C ALA A 304 -13.84 16.93 -20.23
N ARG A 305 -13.92 16.07 -19.21
CA ARG A 305 -14.44 16.44 -17.89
C ARG A 305 -13.57 17.49 -17.19
N LEU A 306 -12.25 17.44 -17.35
CA LEU A 306 -11.33 18.43 -16.81
C LEU A 306 -11.46 19.78 -17.52
N GLU A 307 -11.61 19.77 -18.84
CA GLU A 307 -11.84 20.96 -19.67
C GLU A 307 -13.16 21.64 -19.32
N GLU A 308 -14.24 20.87 -19.15
CA GLU A 308 -15.56 21.38 -18.79
C GLU A 308 -15.61 21.98 -17.38
N LYS A 309 -15.07 21.27 -16.38
CA LYS A 309 -15.20 21.65 -14.96
C LYS A 309 -14.06 22.54 -14.45
N GLY A 310 -12.98 22.66 -15.21
CA GLY A 310 -11.72 23.25 -14.77
C GLY A 310 -11.05 22.44 -13.65
N TRP A 311 -9.76 22.68 -13.43
CA TRP A 311 -8.96 21.94 -12.43
C TRP A 311 -9.51 22.06 -11.00
N ARG A 312 -10.18 23.17 -10.65
CA ARG A 312 -10.80 23.38 -9.33
C ARG A 312 -12.09 22.58 -9.13
N GLY A 313 -12.79 22.20 -10.20
CA GLY A 313 -14.05 21.44 -10.15
C GLY A 313 -13.88 19.93 -10.38
N TYR A 314 -12.71 19.49 -10.85
CA TYR A 314 -12.49 18.12 -11.32
C TYR A 314 -12.45 17.04 -10.22
N GLY A 315 -12.09 17.39 -8.98
CA GLY A 315 -11.93 16.45 -7.87
C GLY A 315 -13.13 16.32 -6.91
N LYS A 316 -14.26 17.00 -7.19
CA LYS A 316 -15.44 17.07 -6.29
C LYS A 316 -16.57 16.10 -6.67
N SER A 317 -16.27 14.99 -7.36
CA SER A 317 -17.24 13.98 -7.78
C SER A 317 -16.95 12.62 -7.17
#